data_AF-A0A0E9M234-F1
#
_entry.id   AF-A0A0E9M234-F1
#
_cell.length_a   1.000
_cell.length_b   1.000
_cell.length_c   1.000
_cell.angle_alpha   90.00
_cell.angle_beta   90.00
_cell.angle_gamma   90.00
#
_symmetry.space_group_name_H-M   'P 1'
#
loop_
_entity.id
_entity.type
_entity.pdbx_description
1 polymer ?
#
loop_
_entity_poly.entity_id
_entity_poly.type
_entity_poly.pdbx_seq_one_letter_code
_entity_poly.pdbx_strand_id
1 'polypeptide(L)'
;MKKKLSLLPLLLIFMGIEVSANHLVNMPNDSTEVESETPQLSYEDQMLTKLFLDHVSDGNAEWALSIWEEISFNETEELQSAYLKALEETGQKEGLFTKHQEHLKKYPDNQASRFFMAKHYFAKAETQYQREMAKYKQNENATTYAYLRRELSRLSEDYRKSRDILLELRQMDPNQKAYILLLRNCYMRLNNEAEVNRLTKELEALD
;
A
#
# COMPACT_ATOMS: atom_id res chain seq x y z
N MET A 1 37.37 35.41 15.36
CA MET A 1 37.12 35.95 16.72
C MET A 1 36.08 35.07 17.40
N LYS A 2 36.48 34.43 18.51
CA LYS A 2 35.63 33.58 19.36
C LYS A 2 34.77 34.46 20.27
N LYS A 3 33.49 34.13 20.44
CA LYS A 3 32.74 34.47 21.66
C LYS A 3 32.12 33.18 22.22
N LYS A 4 32.68 32.72 23.34
CA LYS A 4 32.11 31.77 24.30
C LYS A 4 31.82 32.56 25.58
N LEU A 5 30.66 32.35 26.19
CA LEU A 5 30.35 32.44 27.63
C LEU A 5 28.90 31.93 27.79
N SER A 6 28.60 30.76 28.37
CA SER A 6 28.69 30.31 29.79
C SER A 6 27.27 30.35 30.42
N LEU A 7 26.63 29.18 30.66
CA LEU A 7 26.37 28.51 31.98
C LEU A 7 25.42 29.34 32.88
N LEU A 8 24.38 28.88 33.59
CA LEU A 8 23.84 27.58 34.07
C LEU A 8 22.40 27.89 34.62
N PRO A 9 21.60 26.91 35.08
CA PRO A 9 20.14 27.02 35.31
C PRO A 9 19.77 27.52 36.71
N LEU A 10 18.55 28.02 36.85
CA LEU A 10 17.96 28.37 38.14
C LEU A 10 17.06 27.22 38.64
N LEU A 11 17.47 26.64 39.76
CA LEU A 11 16.67 25.78 40.63
C LEU A 11 16.02 26.68 41.69
N LEU A 12 14.73 26.52 41.98
CA LEU A 12 14.12 27.11 43.16
C LEU A 12 13.17 26.12 43.83
N ILE A 13 13.62 25.68 45.00
CA ILE A 13 12.97 24.88 46.02
C ILE A 13 12.06 25.81 46.84
N PHE A 14 10.84 25.35 47.16
CA PHE A 14 10.13 25.83 48.35
C PHE A 14 9.62 24.63 49.16
N MET A 15 10.17 24.52 50.37
CA MET A 15 9.57 23.89 51.57
C MET A 15 8.17 24.51 51.79
N GLY A 16 7.13 23.85 52.31
CA GLY A 16 7.06 22.80 53.32
C GLY A 16 6.06 23.30 54.38
N ILE A 17 4.90 22.65 54.51
CA ILE A 17 4.06 22.67 55.71
C ILE A 17 3.55 21.25 55.90
N GLU A 18 4.00 20.59 56.97
CA GLU A 18 3.39 19.40 57.54
C GLU A 18 2.40 19.83 58.62
N VAL A 19 1.19 19.25 58.63
CA VAL A 19 0.47 18.88 59.86
C VAL A 19 -0.25 17.55 59.63
N SER A 20 -0.07 16.68 60.62
CA SER A 20 -0.36 15.25 60.74
C SER A 20 -1.86 14.87 60.82
N ALA A 21 -2.23 13.69 60.33
CA ALA A 21 -2.74 12.56 61.13
C ALA A 21 -3.45 11.47 60.28
N ASN A 22 -2.87 10.26 60.30
CA ASN A 22 -3.51 8.93 60.28
C ASN A 22 -4.83 8.71 59.52
N HIS A 23 -4.73 8.03 58.37
CA HIS A 23 -5.56 6.84 58.12
C HIS A 23 -4.84 5.91 57.14
N LEU A 24 -4.34 4.79 57.66
CA LEU A 24 -3.84 3.67 56.86
C LEU A 24 -5.06 2.92 56.28
N VAL A 25 -5.30 3.07 54.98
CA VAL A 25 -6.05 2.08 54.21
C VAL A 25 -5.11 1.55 53.13
N ASN A 26 -4.70 0.31 53.32
CA ASN A 26 -4.06 -0.54 52.33
C ASN A 26 -5.02 -0.66 51.14
N MET A 27 -4.67 -0.11 49.97
CA MET A 27 -5.32 -0.45 48.71
C MET A 27 -4.38 -1.35 47.90
N PRO A 28 -4.90 -2.43 47.31
CA PRO A 28 -4.11 -3.34 46.50
C PRO A 28 -3.66 -2.65 45.21
N ASN A 29 -2.39 -2.88 44.87
CA ASN A 29 -1.79 -2.58 43.59
C ASN A 29 -2.46 -3.42 42.50
N ASP A 30 -3.50 -2.87 41.86
CA ASP A 30 -4.10 -3.46 40.66
C ASP A 30 -3.50 -2.76 39.43
N SER A 31 -2.38 -3.33 38.96
CA SER A 31 -1.87 -3.06 37.63
C SER A 31 -2.81 -3.72 36.63
N THR A 32 -3.87 -3.02 36.23
CA THR A 32 -4.65 -3.39 35.06
C THR A 32 -3.77 -3.21 33.83
N GLU A 33 -3.16 -4.31 33.38
CA GLU A 33 -2.80 -4.51 31.99
C GLU A 33 -4.06 -4.23 31.16
N VAL A 34 -4.01 -3.21 30.31
CA VAL A 34 -5.04 -2.98 29.30
C VAL A 34 -4.78 -4.01 28.22
N GLU A 35 -5.26 -5.24 28.43
CA GLU A 35 -5.41 -6.21 27.35
C GLU A 35 -6.31 -5.57 26.31
N SER A 36 -5.77 -5.35 25.11
CA SER A 36 -6.59 -4.97 23.96
C SER A 36 -7.51 -6.15 23.64
N GLU A 37 -8.76 -6.10 24.11
CA GLU A 37 -9.78 -7.09 23.80
C GLU A 37 -9.98 -7.15 22.28
N THR A 38 -9.36 -8.12 21.61
CA THR A 38 -9.76 -8.52 20.27
C THR A 38 -11.19 -9.06 20.36
N PRO A 39 -12.17 -8.53 19.61
CA PRO A 39 -13.54 -9.01 19.68
C PRO A 39 -13.58 -10.52 19.42
N GLN A 40 -14.13 -11.29 20.37
CA GLN A 40 -14.26 -12.73 20.21
C GLN A 40 -15.36 -13.00 19.18
N LEU A 41 -14.95 -13.43 17.98
CA LEU A 41 -15.86 -13.75 16.89
C LEU A 41 -16.84 -14.87 17.28
N SER A 42 -18.07 -14.79 16.77
CA SER A 42 -19.01 -15.91 16.82
C SER A 42 -18.42 -17.12 16.08
N TYR A 43 -18.83 -18.34 16.47
CA TYR A 43 -18.40 -19.55 15.75
C TYR A 43 -18.80 -19.51 14.26
N GLU A 44 -19.96 -18.91 13.97
CA GLU A 44 -20.44 -18.70 12.61
C GLU A 44 -19.52 -17.76 11.81
N ASP A 45 -19.16 -16.60 12.36
CA ASP A 45 -18.23 -15.66 11.71
C ASP A 45 -16.85 -16.27 11.48
N GLN A 46 -16.36 -17.11 12.42
CA GLN A 46 -15.10 -17.83 12.27
C GLN A 46 -15.16 -18.81 11.07
N MET A 47 -16.26 -19.55 10.94
CA MET A 47 -16.47 -20.48 9.84
C MET A 47 -16.63 -19.77 8.50
N LEU A 48 -17.40 -18.67 8.45
CA LEU A 48 -17.59 -17.87 7.24
C LEU A 48 -16.29 -17.19 6.81
N THR A 49 -15.54 -16.61 7.74
CA THR A 49 -14.21 -16.03 7.51
C THR A 49 -13.27 -17.06 6.91
N LYS A 50 -13.19 -18.25 7.53
CA LYS A 50 -12.34 -19.33 7.02
C LYS A 50 -12.75 -19.75 5.61
N LEU A 51 -14.03 -19.99 5.39
CA LEU A 51 -14.55 -20.43 4.10
C LEU A 51 -14.27 -19.38 3.01
N PHE A 52 -14.48 -18.10 3.32
CA PHE A 52 -14.16 -16.99 2.43
C PHE A 52 -12.68 -16.97 2.03
N LEU A 53 -11.77 -17.03 3.00
CA LEU A 53 -10.33 -17.02 2.75
C LEU A 53 -9.88 -18.24 1.94
N ASP A 54 -10.43 -19.43 2.23
CA ASP A 54 -10.16 -20.65 1.48
C ASP A 54 -10.59 -20.47 0.00
N HIS A 55 -11.78 -19.93 -0.27
CA HIS A 55 -12.23 -19.65 -1.63
C HIS A 55 -11.39 -18.60 -2.37
N VAL A 56 -10.93 -17.55 -1.69
CA VAL A 56 -10.01 -16.55 -2.27
C VAL A 56 -8.63 -17.15 -2.58
N SER A 57 -8.16 -18.07 -1.74
CA SER A 57 -6.91 -18.80 -1.97
C SER A 57 -7.01 -19.73 -3.18
N ASP A 58 -8.15 -20.42 -3.31
CA ASP A 58 -8.42 -21.37 -4.40
C ASP A 58 -8.77 -20.70 -5.74
N GLY A 59 -8.86 -19.37 -5.79
CA GLY A 59 -9.23 -18.61 -6.99
C GLY A 59 -10.72 -18.67 -7.32
N ASN A 60 -11.56 -19.08 -6.37
CA ASN A 60 -13.01 -19.15 -6.51
C ASN A 60 -13.67 -17.81 -6.14
N ALA A 61 -13.23 -16.73 -6.79
CA ALA A 61 -13.56 -15.35 -6.40
C ALA A 61 -15.06 -15.03 -6.35
N GLU A 62 -15.86 -15.53 -7.30
CA GLU A 62 -17.32 -15.33 -7.30
C GLU A 62 -17.98 -15.94 -6.05
N TRP A 63 -17.55 -17.15 -5.65
CA TRP A 63 -18.04 -17.81 -4.44
C TRP A 63 -17.56 -17.09 -3.18
N ALA A 64 -16.32 -16.62 -3.16
CA ALA A 64 -15.82 -15.81 -2.06
C ALA A 64 -16.69 -14.55 -1.87
N LEU A 65 -17.01 -13.83 -2.95
CA LEU A 65 -17.84 -12.63 -2.87
C LEU A 65 -19.27 -12.91 -2.40
N SER A 66 -19.85 -14.07 -2.69
CA SER A 66 -21.16 -14.43 -2.14
C SER A 66 -21.11 -14.69 -0.63
N ILE A 67 -20.00 -15.21 -0.11
CA ILE A 67 -19.81 -15.43 1.34
C ILE A 67 -19.56 -14.11 2.06
N TRP A 68 -18.87 -13.17 1.42
CA TRP A 68 -18.52 -11.88 2.01
C TRP A 68 -19.72 -11.12 2.57
N GLU A 69 -20.89 -11.19 1.91
CA GLU A 69 -22.11 -10.49 2.35
C GLU A 69 -22.68 -11.05 3.66
N GLU A 70 -22.29 -12.26 4.05
CA GLU A 70 -22.75 -12.94 5.27
C GLU A 70 -21.80 -12.72 6.47
N ILE A 71 -20.59 -12.21 6.23
CA ILE A 71 -19.60 -11.98 7.31
C ILE A 71 -19.95 -10.71 8.07
N SER A 72 -20.31 -10.85 9.34
CA SER A 72 -20.72 -9.71 10.18
C SER A 72 -19.52 -8.89 10.69
N PHE A 73 -18.37 -9.53 10.89
CA PHE A 73 -17.13 -8.88 11.29
C PHE A 73 -16.06 -9.02 10.20
N ASN A 74 -15.90 -7.99 9.38
CA ASN A 74 -15.01 -8.03 8.22
C ASN A 74 -13.90 -6.95 8.23
N GLU A 75 -13.69 -6.29 9.37
CA GLU A 75 -12.84 -5.10 9.47
C GLU A 75 -11.33 -5.38 9.46
N THR A 76 -10.90 -6.64 9.55
CA THR A 76 -9.48 -7.02 9.61
C THR A 76 -8.77 -6.74 8.30
N GLU A 77 -7.47 -6.42 8.36
CA GLU A 77 -6.67 -6.16 7.16
C GLU A 77 -6.67 -7.35 6.20
N GLU A 78 -6.57 -8.57 6.73
CA GLU A 78 -6.55 -9.81 5.96
C GLU A 78 -7.84 -9.99 5.15
N LEU A 79 -9.00 -9.86 5.82
CA LEU A 79 -10.31 -9.99 5.18
C LEU A 79 -10.54 -8.93 4.11
N GLN A 80 -10.24 -7.67 4.42
CA GLN A 80 -10.36 -6.58 3.45
C GLN A 80 -9.42 -6.77 2.26
N SER A 81 -8.18 -7.23 2.49
CA SER A 81 -7.23 -7.51 1.41
C SER A 81 -7.70 -8.66 0.51
N ALA A 82 -8.24 -9.73 1.11
CA ALA A 82 -8.81 -10.86 0.38
C ALA A 82 -10.06 -10.47 -0.42
N TYR A 83 -10.90 -9.59 0.12
CA TYR A 83 -12.06 -9.04 -0.59
C TYR A 83 -11.65 -8.22 -1.81
N LEU A 84 -10.67 -7.32 -1.67
CA LEU A 84 -10.14 -6.55 -2.79
C LEU A 84 -9.54 -7.47 -3.86
N LYS A 85 -8.82 -8.52 -3.46
CA LYS A 85 -8.29 -9.53 -4.39
C LYS A 85 -9.43 -10.23 -5.16
N ALA A 86 -10.51 -10.63 -4.49
CA ALA A 86 -11.65 -11.26 -5.16
C ALA A 86 -12.36 -10.32 -6.14
N LEU A 87 -12.49 -9.02 -5.81
CA LEU A 87 -13.00 -8.00 -6.74
C LEU A 87 -12.08 -7.82 -7.97
N GLU A 88 -10.76 -7.84 -7.77
CA GLU A 88 -9.78 -7.80 -8.87
C GLU A 88 -9.96 -8.97 -9.83
N GLU A 89 -10.11 -10.20 -9.30
CA GLU A 89 -10.19 -11.44 -10.07
C GLU A 89 -11.49 -11.59 -10.87
N THR A 90 -12.62 -11.12 -10.32
CA THR A 90 -13.93 -11.10 -11.01
C THR A 90 -14.03 -9.98 -12.06
N GLY A 91 -13.04 -9.08 -12.13
CA GLY A 91 -13.05 -7.97 -13.06
C GLY A 91 -14.04 -6.87 -12.70
N GLN A 92 -14.51 -6.83 -11.45
CA GLN A 92 -15.34 -5.75 -10.90
C GLN A 92 -14.51 -4.47 -10.74
N LYS A 93 -14.47 -3.67 -11.81
CA LYS A 93 -13.60 -2.48 -11.89
C LYS A 93 -14.22 -1.23 -11.27
N GLU A 94 -15.53 -1.20 -11.07
CA GLU A 94 -16.21 -0.02 -10.57
C GLU A 94 -15.78 0.28 -9.13
N GLY A 95 -15.29 1.50 -8.89
CA GLY A 95 -14.84 1.93 -7.56
C GLY A 95 -13.60 1.22 -7.00
N LEU A 96 -13.07 0.19 -7.65
CA LEU A 96 -11.98 -0.64 -7.12
C LEU A 96 -10.72 0.17 -6.78
N PHE A 97 -10.37 1.15 -7.64
CA PHE A 97 -9.27 2.07 -7.35
C PHE A 97 -9.49 2.87 -6.06
N THR A 98 -10.68 3.41 -5.88
CA THR A 98 -11.05 4.15 -4.66
C THR A 98 -10.99 3.24 -3.43
N LYS A 99 -11.48 2.00 -3.54
CA LYS A 99 -11.43 1.01 -2.45
C LYS A 99 -9.99 0.71 -2.02
N HIS A 100 -9.05 0.50 -2.95
CA HIS A 100 -7.63 0.35 -2.60
C HIS A 100 -7.03 1.62 -1.98
N GLN A 101 -7.43 2.81 -2.43
CA GLN A 101 -6.98 4.06 -1.80
C GLN A 101 -7.48 4.18 -0.36
N GLU A 102 -8.73 3.80 -0.09
CA GLU A 102 -9.32 3.78 1.25
C GLU A 102 -8.64 2.74 2.14
N HIS A 103 -8.39 1.54 1.60
CA HIS A 103 -7.65 0.50 2.28
C HIS A 103 -6.25 0.97 2.69
N LEU A 104 -5.51 1.63 1.79
CA LEU A 104 -4.18 2.18 2.09
C LEU A 104 -4.19 3.35 3.09
N LYS A 105 -5.33 4.03 3.31
CA LYS A 105 -5.43 5.00 4.41
C LYS A 105 -5.49 4.32 5.77
N LYS A 106 -6.10 3.13 5.85
CA LYS A 106 -6.22 2.33 7.08
C LYS A 106 -4.99 1.45 7.31
N TYR A 107 -4.46 0.87 6.24
CA TYR A 107 -3.35 -0.08 6.23
C TYR A 107 -2.26 0.39 5.25
N PRO A 108 -1.46 1.39 5.65
CA PRO A 108 -0.52 2.04 4.74
C PRO A 108 0.58 1.11 4.22
N ASP A 109 0.89 0.02 4.91
CA ASP A 109 1.94 -0.93 4.51
C ASP A 109 1.41 -2.14 3.73
N ASN A 110 0.12 -2.14 3.37
CA ASN A 110 -0.50 -3.23 2.64
C ASN A 110 0.11 -3.38 1.23
N GLN A 111 0.95 -4.41 1.07
CA GLN A 111 1.72 -4.62 -0.17
C GLN A 111 0.82 -4.93 -1.38
N ALA A 112 -0.26 -5.69 -1.17
CA ALA A 112 -1.20 -6.06 -2.24
C ALA A 112 -1.85 -4.80 -2.85
N SER A 113 -2.38 -3.91 -2.01
CA SER A 113 -3.01 -2.67 -2.46
C SER A 113 -2.01 -1.70 -3.06
N ARG A 114 -0.81 -1.56 -2.50
CA ARG A 114 0.27 -0.80 -3.14
C ARG A 114 0.59 -1.33 -4.53
N PHE A 115 0.69 -2.66 -4.67
CA PHE A 115 0.97 -3.26 -5.97
C PHE A 115 -0.17 -3.07 -6.96
N PHE A 116 -1.43 -3.14 -6.51
CA PHE A 116 -2.58 -2.74 -7.31
C PHE A 116 -2.45 -1.31 -7.84
N MET A 117 -2.10 -0.35 -6.97
CA MET A 117 -1.92 1.05 -7.36
C MET A 117 -0.80 1.21 -8.41
N ALA A 118 0.31 0.50 -8.25
CA ALA A 118 1.40 0.47 -9.23
C ALA A 118 0.93 -0.06 -10.59
N LYS A 119 0.20 -1.20 -10.61
CA LYS A 119 -0.41 -1.77 -11.82
C LYS A 119 -1.37 -0.77 -12.47
N HIS A 120 -2.20 -0.10 -11.69
CA HIS A 120 -3.18 0.86 -12.18
C HIS A 120 -2.51 2.04 -12.90
N TYR A 121 -1.53 2.70 -12.27
CA TYR A 121 -0.83 3.82 -12.90
C TYR A 121 -0.10 3.41 -14.18
N PHE A 122 0.53 2.23 -14.19
CA PHE A 122 1.16 1.69 -15.38
C PHE A 122 0.14 1.43 -16.49
N ALA A 123 -0.96 0.73 -16.19
CA ALA A 123 -1.99 0.39 -17.17
C ALA A 123 -2.69 1.64 -17.74
N LYS A 124 -2.91 2.66 -16.91
CA LYS A 124 -3.45 3.96 -17.34
C LYS A 124 -2.52 4.65 -18.34
N ALA A 125 -1.21 4.72 -18.01
CA ALA A 125 -0.21 5.30 -18.90
C ALA A 125 -0.09 4.52 -20.22
N GLU A 126 -0.09 3.18 -20.14
CA GLU A 126 0.04 2.30 -21.29
C GLU A 126 -1.17 2.37 -22.22
N THR A 127 -2.39 2.36 -21.66
CA THR A 127 -3.62 2.53 -22.44
C THR A 127 -3.60 3.83 -23.24
N GLN A 128 -3.18 4.92 -22.59
CA GLN A 128 -3.05 6.23 -23.18
C GLN A 128 -1.91 6.27 -24.22
N TYR A 129 -0.76 5.65 -23.95
CA TYR A 129 0.35 5.50 -24.91
C TYR A 129 -0.12 4.83 -26.20
N GLN A 130 -0.77 3.67 -26.09
CA GLN A 130 -1.24 2.90 -27.25
C GLN A 130 -2.25 3.70 -28.08
N ARG A 131 -3.14 4.44 -27.42
CA ARG A 131 -4.12 5.30 -28.09
C ARG A 131 -3.46 6.43 -28.87
N GLU A 132 -2.52 7.15 -28.29
CA GLU A 132 -1.84 8.25 -28.99
C GLU A 132 -0.91 7.73 -30.10
N MET A 133 -0.28 6.58 -29.90
CA MET A 133 0.50 5.91 -30.95
C MET A 133 -0.38 5.47 -32.12
N ALA A 134 -1.59 4.97 -31.87
CA ALA A 134 -2.54 4.63 -32.92
C ALA A 134 -2.96 5.85 -33.75
N LYS A 135 -3.21 7.00 -33.11
CA LYS A 135 -3.51 8.26 -33.82
C LYS A 135 -2.34 8.71 -34.71
N TYR A 136 -1.12 8.61 -34.20
CA TYR A 136 0.07 8.94 -34.99
C TYR A 136 0.18 8.04 -36.23
N LYS A 137 0.07 6.72 -36.05
CA LYS A 137 0.14 5.73 -37.14
C LYS A 137 -0.94 5.90 -38.21
N GLN A 138 -2.11 6.42 -37.86
CA GLN A 138 -3.19 6.67 -38.82
C GLN A 138 -2.88 7.82 -39.79
N ASN A 139 -2.04 8.78 -39.39
CA ASN A 139 -1.67 9.92 -40.23
C ASN A 139 -0.26 10.40 -39.84
N GLU A 140 0.76 9.68 -40.29
CA GLU A 140 2.15 9.97 -39.94
C GLU A 140 2.63 11.24 -40.64
N ASN A 141 2.78 12.32 -39.87
CA ASN A 141 3.34 13.58 -40.33
C ASN A 141 3.99 14.37 -39.18
N ALA A 142 4.67 15.46 -39.50
CA ALA A 142 5.39 16.27 -38.52
C ALA A 142 4.48 16.80 -37.40
N THR A 143 3.23 17.15 -37.72
CA THR A 143 2.26 17.67 -36.77
C THR A 143 1.78 16.58 -35.81
N THR A 144 1.42 15.40 -36.32
CA THR A 144 1.00 14.27 -35.47
C THR A 144 2.14 13.73 -34.60
N TYR A 145 3.38 13.77 -35.10
CA TYR A 145 4.58 13.48 -34.30
C TYR A 145 4.77 14.49 -33.15
N ALA A 146 4.61 15.78 -33.42
CA ALA A 146 4.71 16.82 -32.38
C ALA A 146 3.64 16.65 -31.29
N TYR A 147 2.41 16.31 -31.67
CA TYR A 147 1.34 15.97 -30.72
C TYR A 147 1.68 14.74 -29.88
N LEU A 148 2.13 13.65 -30.52
CA LEU A 148 2.55 12.44 -29.84
C LEU A 148 3.61 12.76 -28.78
N ARG A 149 4.68 13.47 -29.14
CA ARG A 149 5.76 13.83 -28.20
C ARG A 149 5.25 14.61 -26.98
N ARG A 150 4.30 15.53 -27.17
CA ARG A 150 3.69 16.28 -26.07
C ARG A 150 2.92 15.37 -25.12
N GLU A 151 2.10 14.46 -25.66
CA GLU A 151 1.33 13.53 -24.83
C GLU A 151 2.23 12.51 -24.11
N LEU A 152 3.28 12.00 -24.79
CA LEU A 152 4.28 11.10 -24.18
C LEU A 152 5.00 11.76 -23.00
N SER A 153 5.25 13.08 -23.05
CA SER A 153 5.83 13.81 -21.92
C SER A 153 4.93 13.77 -20.68
N ARG A 154 3.60 13.87 -20.82
CA ARG A 154 2.65 13.78 -19.70
C ARG A 154 2.56 12.37 -19.14
N LEU A 155 2.58 11.36 -20.01
CA LEU A 155 2.54 9.94 -19.62
C LEU A 155 3.68 9.54 -18.68
N SER A 156 4.82 10.21 -18.81
CA SER A 156 5.97 9.98 -17.94
C SER A 156 5.65 10.16 -16.45
N GLU A 157 4.62 10.93 -16.09
CA GLU A 157 4.21 11.10 -14.69
C GLU A 157 3.58 9.83 -14.10
N ASP A 158 2.64 9.20 -14.81
CA ASP A 158 1.99 7.98 -14.32
C ASP A 158 2.98 6.80 -14.30
N TYR A 159 3.91 6.73 -15.26
CA TYR A 159 5.03 5.76 -15.18
C TYR A 159 5.95 6.02 -13.97
N ARG A 160 6.23 7.29 -13.62
CA ARG A 160 6.99 7.63 -12.41
C ARG A 160 6.25 7.23 -11.14
N LYS A 161 4.94 7.49 -11.05
CA LYS A 161 4.12 7.06 -9.89
C LYS A 161 4.17 5.54 -9.70
N SER A 162 4.00 4.78 -10.78
CA SER A 162 4.12 3.31 -10.74
C SER A 162 5.50 2.88 -10.26
N ARG A 163 6.57 3.44 -10.84
CA ARG A 163 7.96 3.19 -10.44
C ARG A 163 8.21 3.48 -8.96
N ASP A 164 7.75 4.63 -8.46
CA ASP A 164 8.04 5.06 -7.09
C ASP A 164 7.38 4.12 -6.07
N ILE A 165 6.13 3.71 -6.32
CA ILE A 165 5.45 2.70 -5.51
C ILE A 165 6.19 1.36 -5.55
N LEU A 166 6.68 0.94 -6.72
CA LEU A 166 7.43 -0.31 -6.86
C LEU A 166 8.80 -0.28 -6.16
N LEU A 167 9.44 0.88 -6.09
CA LEU A 167 10.68 1.05 -5.33
C LEU A 167 10.43 0.90 -3.82
N GLU A 168 9.30 1.42 -3.31
CA GLU A 168 8.89 1.22 -1.92
C GLU A 168 8.56 -0.26 -1.64
N LEU A 169 7.78 -0.91 -2.52
CA LEU A 169 7.46 -2.34 -2.41
C LEU A 169 8.72 -3.22 -2.38
N ARG A 170 9.73 -2.90 -3.19
CA ARG A 170 11.01 -3.63 -3.20
C ARG A 170 11.86 -3.44 -1.94
N GLN A 171 11.60 -2.42 -1.12
CA GLN A 171 12.23 -2.32 0.19
C GLN A 171 11.62 -3.32 1.18
N MET A 172 10.34 -3.67 1.00
CA MET A 172 9.60 -4.61 1.84
C MET A 172 9.81 -6.06 1.40
N ASP A 173 9.73 -6.34 0.10
CA ASP A 173 9.98 -7.65 -0.50
C ASP A 173 10.90 -7.50 -1.74
N PRO A 174 12.22 -7.53 -1.54
CA PRO A 174 13.20 -7.26 -2.60
C PRO A 174 13.18 -8.27 -3.76
N ASN A 175 12.79 -9.52 -3.47
CA ASN A 175 12.93 -10.65 -4.40
C ASN A 175 11.62 -11.00 -5.10
N GLN A 176 10.55 -10.22 -4.87
CA GLN A 176 9.27 -10.43 -5.54
C GLN A 176 9.39 -10.19 -7.04
N LYS A 177 9.40 -11.27 -7.84
CA LYS A 177 9.57 -11.23 -9.30
C LYS A 177 8.61 -10.26 -10.00
N ALA A 178 7.34 -10.24 -9.55
CA ALA A 178 6.32 -9.37 -10.14
C ALA A 178 6.65 -7.87 -10.00
N TYR A 179 7.26 -7.47 -8.88
CA TYR A 179 7.65 -6.08 -8.64
C TYR A 179 8.81 -5.70 -9.54
N ILE A 180 9.83 -6.55 -9.62
CA ILE A 180 11.02 -6.36 -10.45
C ILE A 180 10.62 -6.25 -11.94
N LEU A 181 9.72 -7.13 -12.40
CA LEU A 181 9.22 -7.14 -13.77
C LEU A 181 8.49 -5.84 -14.13
N LEU A 182 7.53 -5.41 -13.29
CA LEU A 182 6.79 -4.18 -13.57
C LEU A 182 7.68 -2.94 -13.47
N LEU A 183 8.65 -2.93 -12.54
CA LEU A 183 9.61 -1.84 -12.38
C LEU A 183 10.51 -1.71 -13.61
N ARG A 184 10.98 -2.84 -14.15
CA ARG A 184 11.75 -2.86 -15.41
C ARG A 184 10.93 -2.26 -16.55
N ASN A 185 9.65 -2.62 -16.66
CA ASN A 185 8.77 -2.08 -17.69
C ASN A 185 8.56 -0.55 -17.54
N CYS A 186 8.48 -0.04 -16.30
CA CYS A 186 8.46 1.40 -16.05
C CYS A 186 9.74 2.07 -16.55
N TYR A 187 10.92 1.50 -16.26
CA TYR A 187 12.20 2.05 -16.73
C TYR A 187 12.37 1.97 -18.24
N MET A 188 11.85 0.94 -18.90
CA MET A 188 11.79 0.88 -20.37
C MET A 188 11.00 2.08 -20.92
N ARG A 189 9.82 2.38 -20.35
CA ARG A 189 8.99 3.51 -20.77
C ARG A 189 9.59 4.88 -20.44
N LEU A 190 10.44 4.94 -19.43
CA LEU A 190 11.19 6.13 -19.03
C LEU A 190 12.56 6.25 -19.72
N ASN A 191 12.88 5.37 -20.68
CA ASN A 191 14.15 5.32 -21.42
C ASN A 191 15.39 5.27 -20.52
N ASN A 192 15.34 4.50 -19.42
CA ASN A 192 16.48 4.28 -18.53
C ASN A 192 17.09 2.88 -18.78
N GLU A 193 17.92 2.77 -19.81
CA GLU A 193 18.53 1.51 -20.23
C GLU A 193 19.41 0.85 -19.15
N ALA A 194 20.10 1.66 -18.34
CA ALA A 194 20.96 1.15 -17.27
C ALA A 194 20.14 0.36 -16.23
N GLU A 195 19.01 0.92 -15.78
CA GLU A 195 18.13 0.23 -14.83
C GLU A 195 17.43 -0.98 -15.47
N VAL A 196 17.04 -0.89 -16.75
CA VAL A 196 16.46 -2.04 -17.47
C VAL A 196 17.45 -3.20 -17.48
N ASN A 197 18.71 -2.96 -17.86
CA ASN A 197 19.74 -3.99 -17.90
C ASN A 197 20.05 -4.57 -16.51
N ARG A 198 20.06 -3.72 -15.46
CA ARG A 198 20.25 -4.17 -14.08
C ARG A 198 19.12 -5.12 -13.64
N LEU A 199 17.86 -4.72 -13.86
CA LEU A 199 16.69 -5.49 -13.45
C LEU A 199 16.50 -6.77 -14.28
N THR A 200 16.89 -6.77 -15.56
CA THR A 200 16.89 -7.99 -16.38
C THR A 200 17.83 -9.05 -15.80
N LYS A 201 19.06 -8.68 -15.44
CA LYS A 201 20.01 -9.60 -14.78
C LYS A 201 19.50 -10.08 -13.42
N GLU A 202 18.83 -9.20 -12.68
CA GLU A 202 18.22 -9.54 -11.41
C GLU A 202 17.12 -10.60 -11.59
N LEU A 203 16.26 -10.46 -12.60
CA LEU A 203 15.24 -11.46 -12.94
C LEU A 203 15.85 -12.80 -13.36
N GLU A 204 16.87 -12.78 -14.21
CA GLU A 204 17.59 -13.99 -14.66
C GLU A 204 18.23 -14.76 -13.49
N ALA A 205 18.63 -14.06 -12.43
CA ALA A 205 19.23 -14.68 -11.25
C ALA A 205 18.20 -15.30 -10.28
N LEU A 206 16.90 -15.02 -10.47
CA LEU A 206 15.82 -15.57 -9.65
C LEU A 206 15.16 -16.82 -10.30
N ASP A 207 15.48 -17.12 -11.55
CA ASP A 207 15.01 -18.31 -12.29
C ASP A 207 15.95 -19.51 -12.09
#